data_AF-A0A6A4VJM1-F1
#
_entry.id   AF-A0A6A4VJM1-F1
#
_cell.length_a   1.000
_cell.length_b   1.000
_cell.length_c   1.000
_cell.angle_alpha   90.00
_cell.angle_beta   90.00
_cell.angle_gamma   90.00
#
_symmetry.space_group_name_H-M   'P 1'
#
loop_
_entity.id
_entity.type
_entity.pdbx_description
1 polymer ?
#
loop_
_entity_poly.entity_id
_entity_poly.type
_entity_poly.pdbx_seq_one_letter_code
_entity_poly.pdbx_strand_id
1 'polypeptide(L)'
;MPSDLAAAHYAKKTVTLLEEAGVPFVARDENPPCVPQLRPIEEFWGIVKQEVYKGGWRAASEVQLKNRIQRVLRSIREEVPRTMMERVPERVRRAERRGVNSSLH
;
A
#
# COMPACT_ATOMS: atom_id res chain seq x y z
N MET A 1 -9.89 0.36 3.61
CA MET A 1 -8.61 0.48 2.84
C MET A 1 -8.71 -0.41 1.62
N PRO A 2 -8.38 0.06 0.40
CA PRO A 2 -8.35 -0.81 -0.78
C PRO A 2 -7.16 -1.76 -0.69
N SER A 3 -7.41 -3.04 -0.40
CA SER A 3 -6.45 -4.12 -0.61
C SER A 3 -6.30 -4.43 -2.10
N ASP A 4 -5.33 -5.24 -2.50
CA ASP A 4 -5.30 -5.72 -3.88
C ASP A 4 -6.45 -6.71 -4.18
N LEU A 5 -6.61 -7.08 -5.45
CA LEU A 5 -7.61 -8.05 -5.91
C LEU A 5 -7.16 -9.51 -5.72
N ALA A 6 -6.16 -9.80 -4.87
CA ALA A 6 -5.78 -11.17 -4.61
C ALA A 6 -6.98 -11.93 -4.02
N ALA A 7 -7.20 -13.15 -4.52
CA ALA A 7 -8.36 -13.97 -4.15
C ALA A 7 -8.48 -14.20 -2.63
N ALA A 8 -7.36 -14.17 -1.91
CA ALA A 8 -7.33 -14.27 -0.45
C ALA A 8 -8.06 -13.11 0.26
N HIS A 9 -7.99 -11.88 -0.26
CA HIS A 9 -8.65 -10.72 0.36
C HIS A 9 -10.17 -10.74 0.21
N TYR A 10 -10.66 -11.39 -0.84
CA TYR A 10 -12.10 -11.49 -1.15
C TYR A 10 -12.67 -12.88 -0.86
N ALA A 11 -11.90 -13.78 -0.25
CA ALA A 11 -12.38 -15.08 0.18
C ALA A 11 -13.49 -14.90 1.23
N LYS A 12 -14.51 -15.77 1.20
CA LYS A 12 -15.67 -15.70 2.11
C LYS A 12 -15.25 -15.57 3.58
N LYS A 13 -14.25 -16.34 4.02
CA LYS A 13 -13.72 -16.28 5.38
C LYS A 13 -13.15 -14.89 5.74
N THR A 14 -12.44 -14.26 4.81
CA THR A 14 -11.85 -12.93 5.01
C THR A 14 -12.92 -11.85 5.08
N VAL A 15 -13.91 -11.90 4.17
CA VAL A 15 -15.04 -10.97 4.17
C VAL A 15 -15.86 -11.08 5.45
N THR A 16 -16.24 -12.31 5.85
CA THR A 16 -16.97 -12.55 7.10
C THR A 16 -16.20 -12.04 8.31
N LEU A 17 -14.88 -12.25 8.38
CA LEU A 17 -14.06 -11.72 9.46
C LEU A 17 -14.08 -10.18 9.52
N LEU A 18 -13.98 -9.52 8.36
CA LEU A 18 -14.01 -8.06 8.29
C LEU A 18 -15.38 -7.49 8.68
N GLU A 19 -16.46 -8.16 8.26
CA GLU A 19 -17.84 -7.83 8.63
C GLU A 19 -18.07 -8.00 10.14
N GLU A 20 -17.68 -9.15 10.70
CA GLU A 20 -17.77 -9.43 12.15
C GLU A 20 -16.95 -8.45 12.99
N ALA A 21 -15.77 -8.05 12.49
CA ALA A 21 -14.92 -7.05 13.15
C ALA A 21 -15.40 -5.60 12.95
N GLY A 22 -16.44 -5.36 12.13
CA GLY A 22 -16.93 -4.01 11.82
C GLY A 22 -15.93 -3.14 11.07
N VAL A 23 -15.01 -3.74 10.31
CA VAL A 23 -13.95 -3.03 9.59
C VAL A 23 -14.43 -2.67 8.19
N PRO A 24 -14.50 -1.37 7.81
CA PRO A 24 -14.88 -0.97 6.46
C PRO A 24 -13.87 -1.45 5.41
N PHE A 25 -14.35 -2.13 4.38
CA PHE A 25 -13.55 -2.59 3.25
C PHE A 25 -14.16 -2.15 1.92
N VAL A 26 -13.34 -2.14 0.86
CA VAL A 26 -13.79 -1.79 -0.49
C VAL A 26 -14.25 -3.06 -1.19
N ALA A 27 -15.48 -3.06 -1.69
CA ALA A 27 -16.05 -4.19 -2.39
C ALA A 27 -15.25 -4.49 -3.69
N ARG A 28 -15.34 -5.73 -4.18
CA ARG A 28 -14.50 -6.20 -5.29
C ARG A 28 -14.79 -5.44 -6.59
N ASP A 29 -16.05 -5.14 -6.82
CA ASP A 29 -16.59 -4.37 -7.94
C ASP A 29 -16.20 -2.89 -7.88
N GLU A 30 -16.00 -2.34 -6.68
CA GLU A 30 -15.56 -0.95 -6.47
C GLU A 30 -14.03 -0.79 -6.47
N ASN A 31 -13.27 -1.90 -6.47
CA ASN A 31 -11.81 -1.90 -6.47
C ASN A 31 -11.26 -2.23 -7.87
N PRO A 32 -10.92 -1.22 -8.68
CA PRO A 32 -10.47 -1.47 -10.05
C PRO A 32 -9.21 -2.36 -10.09
N PRO A 33 -9.12 -3.29 -11.06
CA PRO A 33 -7.93 -4.08 -11.29
C PRO A 33 -6.78 -3.21 -11.83
N CYS A 34 -5.54 -3.65 -11.61
CA CYS A 34 -4.35 -3.10 -12.28
C CYS A 34 -4.12 -1.59 -12.09
N VAL A 35 -4.51 -1.02 -10.94
CA VAL A 35 -4.24 0.39 -10.58
C VAL A 35 -3.30 0.56 -9.38
N PRO A 36 -2.06 0.01 -9.41
CA PRO A 36 -1.11 0.16 -8.30
C PRO A 36 -0.83 1.62 -7.94
N GLN A 37 -0.91 2.54 -8.90
CA GLN A 37 -0.72 3.98 -8.70
C GLN A 37 -1.81 4.65 -7.83
N LEU A 38 -2.96 3.99 -7.62
CA LEU A 38 -4.00 4.43 -6.69
C LEU A 38 -3.85 3.80 -5.31
N ARG A 39 -2.84 2.93 -5.11
CA ARG A 39 -2.60 2.21 -3.86
C ARG A 39 -1.37 2.80 -3.15
N PRO A 40 -1.56 3.61 -2.09
CA PRO A 40 -0.46 4.20 -1.33
C PRO A 40 0.61 3.22 -0.84
N ILE A 41 0.22 1.98 -0.58
CA ILE A 41 1.12 0.95 -0.10
C ILE A 41 2.25 0.60 -1.09
N GLU A 42 2.01 0.73 -2.39
CA GLU A 42 3.02 0.48 -3.42
C GLU A 42 4.12 1.55 -3.38
N GLU A 43 3.72 2.82 -3.24
CA GLU A 43 4.63 3.95 -3.07
C GLU A 43 5.39 3.85 -1.75
N PHE A 44 4.69 3.47 -0.67
CA PHE A 44 5.29 3.26 0.65
C PHE A 44 6.38 2.18 0.61
N TRP A 45 6.10 1.03 -0.01
CA TRP A 45 7.13 -0.01 -0.19
C TRP A 45 8.30 0.45 -1.06
N GLY A 46 8.05 1.32 -2.03
CA GLY A 46 9.11 2.00 -2.79
C GLY A 46 10.08 2.77 -1.88
N ILE A 47 9.55 3.58 -0.96
CA ILE A 47 10.35 4.32 0.03
C ILE A 47 11.11 3.38 0.96
N VAL A 48 10.41 2.37 1.52
CA VAL A 48 11.03 1.39 2.41
C VAL A 48 12.19 0.67 1.72
N LYS A 49 12.00 0.25 0.45
CA LYS A 49 13.04 -0.42 -0.33
C LYS A 49 14.25 0.49 -0.55
N GLN A 50 14.03 1.76 -0.92
CA GLN A 50 15.11 2.72 -1.11
C GLN A 50 15.97 2.88 0.16
N GLU A 51 15.34 3.00 1.33
CA GLU A 51 16.06 3.16 2.60
C GLU A 51 16.70 1.85 3.12
N VAL A 52 16.09 0.69 2.85
CA VAL A 52 16.68 -0.61 3.17
C VAL A 52 17.99 -0.82 2.41
N TYR A 53 18.00 -0.54 1.10
CA TYR A 53 19.14 -0.80 0.21
C TYR A 53 20.07 0.40 -0.01
N LYS A 54 19.83 1.51 0.71
CA LYS A 54 20.64 2.73 0.66
C LYS A 54 22.13 2.43 0.87
N GLY A 55 22.98 3.09 0.08
CA GLY A 55 24.43 2.91 0.15
C GLY A 55 24.92 1.54 -0.35
N GLY A 56 24.13 0.84 -1.17
CA GLY A 56 24.50 -0.47 -1.72
C GLY A 56 24.44 -1.59 -0.68
N TRP A 57 23.74 -1.38 0.44
CA TRP A 57 23.58 -2.38 1.49
C TRP A 57 22.95 -3.67 0.93
N ARG A 58 23.46 -4.83 1.36
CA ARG A 58 22.93 -6.14 0.99
C ARG A 58 22.78 -6.99 2.26
N ALA A 59 21.70 -7.77 2.31
CA ALA A 59 21.51 -8.73 3.38
C ALA A 59 22.32 -10.00 3.11
N ALA A 60 23.03 -10.49 4.11
CA ALA A 60 23.69 -11.80 4.12
C ALA A 60 22.77 -12.91 4.63
N SER A 61 21.66 -12.57 5.28
CA SER A 61 20.66 -13.53 5.77
C SER A 61 19.26 -12.92 5.86
N GLU A 62 18.25 -13.77 5.90
CA GLU A 62 16.85 -13.36 6.08
C GLU A 62 16.64 -12.61 7.40
N VAL A 63 17.28 -13.06 8.49
CA VAL A 63 17.22 -12.40 9.80
C VAL A 63 17.75 -10.98 9.72
N GLN A 64 18.86 -10.78 9.02
CA GLN A 64 19.45 -9.45 8.84
C GLN A 64 18.52 -8.53 8.04
N LEU A 65 17.90 -9.07 6.97
CA LEU A 65 16.91 -8.33 6.17
C LEU A 65 15.69 -7.93 7.00
N LYS A 66 15.11 -8.86 7.76
CA LYS A 66 13.96 -8.61 8.66
C LYS A 66 14.27 -7.50 9.67
N ASN A 67 15.42 -7.59 10.34
CA ASN A 67 15.84 -6.59 11.32
C ASN A 67 16.07 -5.20 10.68
N ARG A 68 16.62 -5.16 9.46
CA ARG A 68 16.83 -3.92 8.70
C ARG A 68 15.50 -3.29 8.32
N ILE A 69 14.55 -4.07 7.79
CA ILE A 69 13.21 -3.60 7.43
C ILE A 69 12.51 -3.00 8.66
N GLN A 70 12.50 -3.70 9.79
CA GLN A 70 11.90 -3.19 11.03
C GLN A 70 12.52 -1.88 11.49
N ARG A 71 13.86 -1.73 11.37
CA ARG A 71 14.55 -0.49 11.72
C ARG A 71 14.15 0.66 10.78
N VAL A 72 14.09 0.40 9.47
CA VAL A 72 13.66 1.40 8.48
C VAL A 72 12.23 1.83 8.75
N LEU A 73 11.31 0.89 8.97
CA LEU A 73 9.91 1.17 9.28
C LEU A 73 9.77 2.08 10.52
N ARG A 74 10.56 1.85 11.57
CA ARG A 74 10.56 2.70 12.79
C ARG A 74 11.15 4.09 12.56
N SER A 75 12.00 4.25 11.55
CA SER A 75 12.60 5.55 11.21
C SER A 75 11.74 6.40 10.28
N ILE A 76 10.77 5.78 9.59
CA ILE A 76 9.85 6.53 8.73
C ILE A 76 8.91 7.32 9.62
N ARG A 77 8.88 8.63 9.39
CA ARG A 77 7.98 9.57 10.08
C ARG A 77 6.53 9.21 9.80
N GLU A 78 5.69 9.22 10.83
CA GLU A 78 4.26 8.86 10.73
C GLU A 78 3.51 9.77 9.75
N GLU A 79 3.96 11.02 9.58
CA GLU A 79 3.36 11.95 8.61
C GLU A 79 3.43 11.42 7.18
N VAL A 80 4.43 10.60 6.83
CA VAL A 80 4.59 10.04 5.48
C VAL A 80 3.40 9.16 5.08
N PRO A 81 3.12 8.02 5.77
CA PRO A 81 1.97 7.19 5.43
C PRO A 81 0.64 7.93 5.62
N ARG A 82 0.55 8.86 6.58
CA ARG A 82 -0.65 9.67 6.80
C ARG A 82 -0.97 10.54 5.58
N THR A 83 -0.02 11.35 5.11
CA THR A 83 -0.21 12.22 3.94
C THR A 83 -0.46 11.41 2.67
N MET A 84 0.16 10.23 2.52
CA MET A 84 -0.15 9.35 1.39
C MET A 84 -1.61 8.91 1.37
N MET A 85 -2.18 8.59 2.53
CA MET A 85 -3.58 8.21 2.65
C MET A 85 -4.53 9.39 2.41
N GLU A 86 -4.21 10.57 2.93
CA GLU A 86 -4.99 11.80 2.73
C GLU A 86 -5.11 12.20 1.25
N ARG A 87 -4.11 11.86 0.43
CA ARG A 87 -4.08 12.16 -1.02
C ARG A 87 -4.85 11.17 -1.89
N VAL A 88 -5.30 10.03 -1.36
CA VAL A 88 -6.02 9.01 -2.13
C VAL A 88 -7.26 9.56 -2.84
N PRO A 89 -8.17 10.31 -2.17
CA PRO A 89 -9.37 10.83 -2.83
C PRO A 89 -9.04 11.78 -3.99
N GLU A 90 -7.98 12.57 -3.85
CA GLU A 90 -7.52 13.45 -4.93
C GLU A 90 -6.97 12.65 -6.12
N ARG A 91 -6.15 11.62 -5.86
CA ARG A 91 -5.61 10.72 -6.89
C ARG A 91 -6.72 10.00 -7.66
N VAL A 92 -7.75 9.52 -6.96
CA VAL A 92 -8.92 8.88 -7.58
C VAL A 92 -9.67 9.87 -8.47
N ARG A 93 -9.98 11.07 -7.98
CA ARG A 93 -10.63 12.13 -8.77
C ARG A 93 -9.82 12.55 -10.00
N ARG A 94 -8.49 12.56 -9.88
CA ARG A 94 -7.60 12.88 -11.00
C ARG A 94 -7.61 11.77 -12.05
N ALA A 95 -7.53 10.51 -11.60
CA ALA A 95 -7.61 9.33 -12.46
C ALA A 95 -8.94 9.24 -13.20
N GLU A 96 -10.06 9.55 -12.55
CA GLU A 96 -11.38 9.65 -13.16
C GLU A 96 -11.38 10.67 -14.31
N ARG A 97 -10.90 11.89 -14.07
CA ARG A 97 -10.97 12.98 -15.06
C ARG A 97 -9.97 12.89 -16.21
N ARG A 98 -8.79 12.32 -15.96
CA ARG A 98 -7.63 12.40 -16.88
C ARG A 98 -7.01 11.04 -17.20
N GLY A 99 -7.66 9.95 -16.80
CA GLY A 99 -7.16 8.59 -16.93
C GLY A 99 -6.19 8.21 -15.82
N VAL A 100 -6.07 6.91 -15.57
CA VAL A 100 -5.34 6.32 -14.44
C VAL A 100 -3.86 6.66 -14.34
N ASN A 101 -3.19 7.08 -15.43
CA ASN A 101 -1.77 7.48 -15.39
C ASN A 101 -1.57 8.91 -14.88
N SER A 102 -2.62 9.73 -14.90
CA SER A 102 -2.54 11.10 -14.39
C SER A 102 -2.35 11.14 -12.86
N SER A 103 -2.60 10.04 -12.14
CA SER A 103 -2.41 9.97 -10.69
C SER A 103 -0.94 9.97 -10.26
N LEU A 104 0.01 9.87 -11.19
CA LEU A 104 1.46 9.90 -10.95
C LEU A 104 2.08 11.31 -11.03
N HIS A 105 1.35 12.30 -11.59
CA HIS A 105 1.81 13.68 -11.83
C HIS A 105 0.89 14.68 -11.15
#